data_AF-A0AB74VQ85-F1
#
_entry.id   AF-A0AB74VQ85-F1
#
_cell.length_a   1.000
_cell.length_b   1.000
_cell.length_c   1.000
_cell.angle_alpha   90.00
_cell.angle_beta   90.00
_cell.angle_gamma   90.00
#
_symmetry.space_group_name_H-M   'P 1'
#
loop_
_entity.id
_entity.type
_entity.pdbx_description
1 polymer ?
#
loop_
_entity_poly.entity_id
_entity_poly.type
_entity_poly.pdbx_seq_one_letter_code
_entity_poly.pdbx_strand_id
1 'polypeptide(L)'
;MDKRKYLTKTLIAEYQSLSNLEDCNFSEVAYRLKTGEKLIEFNGARLSIYGLTIAFNKHIGRKGIYSITDKEYKTWKSIRSREKEGYFIDREEIREEQLLKDYESVLKCVGSDELPF
;
A
#
# COMPACT_ATOMS: atom_id res chain seq x y z
N MET A 1 3.68 -17.35 -15.65
CA MET A 1 3.46 -16.76 -14.32
C MET A 1 2.20 -17.37 -13.73
N ASP A 2 2.31 -18.06 -12.59
CA ASP A 2 1.19 -18.79 -12.02
C ASP A 2 0.22 -17.83 -11.32
N LYS A 3 -0.94 -17.58 -11.94
CA LYS A 3 -1.91 -16.55 -11.51
C LYS A 3 -2.50 -16.82 -10.11
N ARG A 4 -2.35 -18.06 -9.60
CA ARG A 4 -2.85 -18.48 -8.28
C ARG A 4 -2.10 -17.85 -7.10
N LYS A 5 -0.83 -17.43 -7.27
CA LYS A 5 -0.01 -16.83 -6.20
C LYS A 5 -0.59 -15.51 -5.68
N TYR A 6 -1.45 -14.84 -6.45
CA TYR A 6 -2.04 -13.54 -6.12
C TYR A 6 -3.50 -13.61 -5.63
N LEU A 7 -4.09 -14.81 -5.51
CA LEU A 7 -5.51 -15.00 -5.12
C LEU A 7 -5.81 -14.49 -3.70
N THR A 8 -4.81 -14.42 -2.83
CA THR A 8 -4.96 -13.90 -1.47
C THR A 8 -3.88 -12.86 -1.19
N LYS A 9 -4.17 -11.63 -1.61
CA LYS A 9 -3.33 -10.46 -1.37
C LYS A 9 -4.09 -9.46 -0.48
N THR A 10 -3.45 -9.00 0.58
CA THR A 10 -3.97 -7.95 1.45
C THR A 10 -3.44 -6.62 0.95
N LEU A 11 -4.33 -5.67 0.71
CA LEU A 11 -3.95 -4.29 0.40
C LEU A 11 -3.33 -3.62 1.63
N ILE A 12 -2.16 -3.04 1.45
CA ILE A 12 -1.37 -2.42 2.54
C ILE A 12 -1.11 -0.92 2.31
N ALA A 13 -0.93 -0.48 1.07
CA ALA A 13 -0.82 0.95 0.78
C ALA A 13 -1.13 1.24 -0.68
N GLU A 14 -1.50 2.48 -0.97
CA GLU A 14 -1.85 2.96 -2.31
C GLU A 14 -1.24 4.33 -2.56
N TYR A 15 -0.79 4.56 -3.78
CA TYR A 15 -0.38 5.87 -4.27
C TYR A 15 -0.99 6.13 -5.64
N GLN A 16 -1.47 7.34 -5.86
CA GLN A 16 -1.97 7.80 -7.15
C GLN A 16 -1.36 9.15 -7.50
N SER A 17 -0.65 9.22 -8.62
CA SER A 17 -0.20 10.49 -9.18
C SER A 17 -1.27 11.03 -10.12
N LEU A 18 -1.71 12.25 -9.84
CA LEU A 18 -2.74 12.94 -10.60
C LEU A 18 -2.13 14.22 -11.18
N SER A 19 -1.92 14.20 -12.48
CA SER A 19 -1.48 15.37 -13.24
C SER A 19 -2.62 15.86 -14.14
N ASN A 20 -2.54 17.11 -14.57
CA ASN A 20 -3.50 17.69 -15.53
C ASN A 20 -3.42 17.03 -16.91
N LEU A 21 -2.34 16.30 -17.20
CA LEU A 21 -2.16 15.53 -18.42
C LEU A 21 -2.46 14.07 -18.10
N GLU A 22 -3.69 13.62 -18.36
CA GLU A 22 -4.13 12.26 -17.99
C GLU A 22 -3.20 11.15 -18.49
N ASP A 23 -2.57 11.36 -19.65
CA ASP A 23 -1.60 10.43 -20.22
C ASP A 23 -0.34 10.21 -19.35
N CYS A 24 -0.06 11.11 -18.40
CA CYS A 24 1.05 11.02 -17.44
C CYS A 24 0.65 10.38 -16.11
N ASN A 25 -0.65 10.16 -15.86
CA ASN A 25 -1.14 9.65 -14.58
C ASN A 25 -0.71 8.19 -14.37
N PHE A 26 -0.50 7.82 -13.11
CA PHE A 26 -0.21 6.45 -12.73
C PHE A 26 -0.68 6.14 -11.32
N SER A 27 -0.82 4.86 -11.02
CA SER A 27 -1.05 4.36 -9.67
C SER A 27 -0.08 3.25 -9.31
N GLU A 28 0.21 3.18 -8.03
CA GLU A 28 1.01 2.15 -7.40
C GLU A 28 0.25 1.59 -6.21
N VAL A 29 0.08 0.27 -6.21
CA VAL A 29 -0.67 -0.41 -5.15
C VAL A 29 0.22 -1.46 -4.52
N ALA A 30 0.48 -1.30 -3.23
CA ALA A 30 1.26 -2.24 -2.45
C ALA A 30 0.35 -3.31 -1.83
N TYR A 31 0.77 -4.57 -1.95
CA TYR A 31 0.11 -5.72 -1.38
C TYR A 31 1.04 -6.56 -0.51
N ARG A 32 0.46 -7.23 0.48
CA ARG A 32 1.08 -8.31 1.25
C ARG A 32 0.41 -9.63 0.90
N LEU A 33 1.20 -10.62 0.50
CA LEU A 33 0.72 -11.98 0.31
C LEU A 33 0.56 -12.67 1.68
N LYS A 34 -0.23 -13.76 1.73
CA LYS A 34 -0.33 -14.60 2.94
C LYS A 34 1.03 -15.14 3.42
N THR A 35 1.97 -15.34 2.50
CA THR A 35 3.35 -15.76 2.79
C THR A 35 4.22 -14.67 3.42
N GLY A 36 3.70 -13.45 3.58
CA GLY A 36 4.42 -12.28 4.09
C GLY A 36 5.19 -11.51 3.01
N GLU A 37 5.38 -12.09 1.82
CA GLU A 37 5.99 -11.41 0.67
C GLU A 37 5.22 -10.14 0.30
N LYS A 38 5.95 -9.08 -0.05
CA LYS A 38 5.37 -7.82 -0.48
C LYS A 38 5.49 -7.66 -2.00
N LEU A 39 4.48 -7.04 -2.57
CA LEU A 39 4.35 -6.78 -3.99
C LEU A 39 3.94 -5.33 -4.18
N ILE A 40 4.36 -4.72 -5.28
CA ILE A 40 3.69 -3.52 -5.79
C ILE A 40 3.21 -3.80 -7.20
N GLU A 41 1.99 -3.36 -7.45
CA GLU A 41 1.35 -3.30 -8.76
C GLU A 41 1.43 -1.86 -9.25
N PHE A 42 2.09 -1.65 -10.38
CA PHE A 42 2.17 -0.38 -11.09
C PHE A 42 1.20 -0.39 -12.26
N ASN A 43 0.41 0.67 -12.38
CA ASN A 43 -0.52 0.88 -13.47
C ASN A 43 -0.41 2.32 -13.97
N GLY A 44 0.25 2.48 -15.10
CA GLY A 44 0.52 3.77 -15.70
C GLY A 44 -0.23 4.01 -17.01
N ALA A 45 -0.56 5.28 -17.28
CA ALA A 45 -1.09 5.76 -18.55
C ALA A 45 -0.01 5.81 -19.66
N ARG A 46 -0.37 6.24 -20.87
CA ARG A 46 0.46 6.10 -22.09
C ARG A 46 1.87 6.71 -21.97
N LEU A 47 1.96 7.87 -21.32
CA LEU A 47 3.16 8.69 -21.10
C LEU A 47 3.64 8.67 -19.65
N SER A 48 3.07 7.81 -18.80
CA SER A 48 3.61 7.56 -17.47
C SER A 48 4.97 6.84 -17.60
N ILE A 49 6.02 7.63 -17.72
CA ILE A 49 7.39 7.11 -17.85
C ILE A 49 7.86 6.78 -16.43
N TYR A 50 7.68 5.53 -16.01
CA TYR A 50 8.46 4.96 -14.91
C TYR A 50 9.79 4.43 -15.47
N GLY A 51 10.65 5.35 -15.88
CA GLY A 51 12.03 5.05 -16.31
C GLY A 51 12.98 4.78 -15.14
N LEU A 52 12.58 5.07 -13.89
CA LEU A 52 13.43 4.87 -12.72
C LEU A 52 12.73 4.03 -11.64
N THR A 53 12.88 2.71 -11.76
CA THR A 53 13.65 1.97 -10.76
C THR A 53 13.10 2.00 -9.32
N ILE A 54 12.20 1.07 -8.95
CA ILE A 54 11.88 0.83 -7.52
C ILE A 54 13.09 0.25 -6.75
N ALA A 55 14.03 -0.34 -7.48
CA ALA A 55 15.41 -0.64 -7.05
C ALA A 55 16.31 -0.65 -8.27
N PHE A 56 17.60 -0.28 -8.12
CA PHE A 56 18.58 0.07 -9.18
C PHE A 56 18.56 -0.77 -10.48
N ASN A 57 18.00 -1.98 -10.47
CA ASN A 57 17.95 -2.91 -11.60
C ASN A 57 16.53 -3.42 -11.99
N LYS A 58 15.43 -2.83 -11.51
CA LYS A 58 14.06 -3.27 -11.84
C LYS A 58 13.35 -2.26 -12.76
N HIS A 59 13.28 -2.58 -14.05
CA HIS A 59 12.50 -1.82 -15.04
C HIS A 59 11.07 -2.34 -15.13
N ILE A 60 10.09 -1.44 -15.04
CA ILE A 60 8.68 -1.77 -15.22
C ILE A 60 8.20 -1.04 -16.46
N GLY A 61 7.49 -1.76 -17.33
CA GLY A 61 6.80 -1.15 -18.47
C GLY A 61 5.63 -0.28 -18.00
N ARG A 62 4.66 -0.03 -18.88
CA ARG A 62 3.48 0.79 -18.53
C ARG A 62 2.61 0.17 -17.43
N LYS A 63 2.64 -1.16 -17.27
CA LYS A 63 1.92 -1.89 -16.22
C LYS A 63 2.75 -3.08 -15.78
N GLY A 64 2.71 -3.43 -14.50
CA GLY A 64 3.42 -4.61 -14.01
C GLY A 64 3.22 -4.85 -12.52
N ILE A 65 3.43 -6.09 -12.10
CA ILE A 65 3.46 -6.48 -10.70
C ILE A 65 4.86 -7.00 -10.40
N TYR A 66 5.47 -6.53 -9.33
CA TYR A 66 6.81 -6.92 -8.95
C TYR A 66 6.90 -7.16 -7.45
N SER A 67 7.76 -8.10 -7.08
CA SER A 67 8.05 -8.40 -5.69
C SER A 67 9.11 -7.46 -5.16
N ILE A 68 8.90 -7.03 -3.91
CA ILE A 68 9.78 -6.15 -3.18
C ILE A 68 10.09 -6.73 -1.81
N THR A 69 11.28 -6.40 -1.35
CA THR A 69 11.74 -6.62 0.02
C THR A 69 11.12 -5.60 0.96
N ASP A 70 11.19 -5.89 2.26
CA ASP A 70 10.71 -4.97 3.30
C ASP A 70 11.45 -3.63 3.31
N LYS A 71 12.75 -3.64 2.96
CA LYS A 71 13.54 -2.42 2.83
C LYS A 71 13.06 -1.57 1.67
N GLU A 72 12.89 -2.17 0.48
CA GLU A 72 12.34 -1.49 -0.69
C GLU A 72 10.94 -0.93 -0.40
N TYR A 73 10.08 -1.68 0.31
CA TYR A 73 8.75 -1.21 0.72
C TYR A 73 8.81 0.01 1.63
N LYS A 74 9.66 -0.01 2.68
CA LYS A 74 9.83 1.13 3.58
C LYS A 74 10.35 2.37 2.84
N THR A 75 11.29 2.19 1.92
CA THR A 75 11.80 3.27 1.09
C THR A 75 10.70 3.84 0.19
N TRP A 76 9.97 2.97 -0.54
CA TRP A 76 8.84 3.38 -1.38
C TRP A 76 7.77 4.15 -0.59
N LYS A 77 7.35 3.60 0.55
CA LYS A 77 6.37 4.20 1.46
C LYS A 77 6.81 5.59 1.92
N SER A 78 8.08 5.72 2.34
CA SER A 78 8.62 7.01 2.78
C SER A 78 8.75 8.05 1.67
N ILE A 79 8.95 7.63 0.42
CA ILE A 79 9.01 8.54 -0.72
C ILE A 79 7.60 9.02 -1.06
N ARG A 80 6.66 8.08 -1.25
CA ARG A 80 5.29 8.39 -1.68
C ARG A 80 4.49 9.17 -0.65
N SER A 81 4.72 8.94 0.65
CA SER A 81 4.06 9.73 1.70
C SER A 81 4.48 11.20 1.74
N ARG A 82 5.60 11.57 1.10
CA ARG A 82 6.12 12.94 1.07
C ARG A 82 5.80 13.67 -0.24
N GLU A 83 5.28 12.96 -1.22
CA GLU A 83 5.09 13.45 -2.57
C GLU A 83 3.79 14.25 -2.65
N LYS A 84 3.88 15.51 -3.07
CA LYS A 84 2.73 16.44 -3.05
C LYS A 84 1.84 16.36 -4.28
N GLU A 85 2.35 15.80 -5.37
CA GLU A 85 1.68 15.71 -6.67
C GLU A 85 0.76 14.48 -6.79
N GLY A 86 0.55 13.77 -5.68
CA GLY A 86 -0.29 12.59 -5.66
C GLY A 86 -0.97 12.41 -4.33
N TYR A 87 -1.80 11.37 -4.28
CA TYR A 87 -2.54 10.95 -3.11
C TYR A 87 -1.98 9.63 -2.60
N PHE A 88 -1.51 9.63 -1.35
CA PHE A 88 -0.99 8.45 -0.67
C PHE A 88 -1.96 7.99 0.42
N ILE A 89 -2.25 6.70 0.47
CA ILE A 89 -3.08 6.07 1.51
C ILE A 89 -2.28 4.95 2.17
N ASP A 90 -2.08 5.08 3.47
CA ASP A 90 -1.54 4.01 4.30
C ASP A 90 -2.67 3.15 4.88
N ARG A 91 -2.94 2.01 4.25
CA ARG A 91 -4.01 1.11 4.71
C ARG A 91 -3.61 0.30 5.93
N GLU A 92 -2.32 0.16 6.21
CA GLU A 92 -1.82 -0.50 7.41
C GLU A 92 -2.07 0.38 8.63
N GLU A 93 -1.67 1.64 8.55
CA GLU A 93 -1.89 2.62 9.61
C GLU A 93 -3.38 2.81 9.91
N ILE A 94 -4.22 2.97 8.88
CA ILE A 94 -5.68 3.06 9.07
C ILE A 94 -6.26 1.82 9.79
N ARG A 95 -5.75 0.63 9.48
CA ARG A 95 -6.23 -0.60 10.12
C ARG A 95 -5.76 -0.69 11.58
N GLU A 96 -4.53 -0.29 11.86
CA GLU A 96 -3.99 -0.24 13.23
C GLU A 96 -4.75 0.78 14.09
N GLU A 97 -5.03 1.98 13.56
CA GLU A 97 -5.85 2.98 14.23
C GLU A 97 -7.27 2.48 14.52
N GLN A 98 -7.90 1.80 13.56
CA GLN A 98 -9.23 1.25 13.74
C GLN A 98 -9.23 0.16 14.82
N LEU A 99 -8.24 -0.72 14.82
CA LEU A 99 -8.08 -1.76 15.84
C LEU A 99 -7.93 -1.16 17.25
N LEU A 100 -7.15 -0.07 17.38
CA LEU A 100 -6.98 0.63 18.65
C LEU A 100 -8.29 1.27 19.13
N LYS A 101 -9.05 1.91 18.24
CA LYS A 101 -10.37 2.48 18.56
C LYS A 101 -11.35 1.40 19.02
N ASP A 102 -11.36 0.26 18.33
CA ASP A 102 -12.21 -0.88 18.69
C ASP A 102 -11.81 -1.44 20.07
N TYR A 103 -10.50 -1.57 20.34
CA TYR A 103 -9.97 -2.00 21.63
C TYR A 103 -10.36 -1.04 22.78
N GLU A 104 -10.22 0.27 22.57
CA GLU A 104 -10.68 1.29 23.53
C GLU A 104 -12.19 1.24 23.77
N SER A 105 -12.98 1.00 22.73
CA SER A 105 -14.43 0.84 22.84
C SER A 105 -14.79 -0.38 23.68
N VAL A 106 -14.15 -1.52 23.44
CA VAL A 106 -14.36 -2.74 24.23
C VAL A 106 -13.99 -2.50 25.70
N LEU A 107 -12.84 -1.87 25.98
CA LEU A 107 -12.44 -1.54 27.35
C LEU A 107 -13.45 -0.64 28.07
N LYS A 108 -14.04 0.35 27.37
CA LYS A 108 -15.10 1.20 27.95
C LYS A 108 -16.39 0.43 28.25
N CYS A 109 -16.76 -0.52 27.38
CA CYS A 109 -17.92 -1.37 27.60
C CYS A 109 -17.70 -2.37 28.76
N VAL A 110 -16.52 -2.96 28.86
CA VAL A 110 -16.18 -3.93 29.92
C VAL A 110 -15.90 -3.25 31.27
N GLY A 111 -15.42 -2.01 31.29
CA GLY A 111 -15.25 -1.23 32.53
C GLY A 111 -16.55 -0.72 33.16
N SER A 112 -17.71 -0.98 32.54
CA SER A 112 -19.03 -0.55 33.01
C SER A 112 -19.83 -1.67 33.68
N ASP A 113 -19.45 -2.94 33.45
CA ASP A 113 -20.12 -4.11 34.01
C ASP A 113 -19.16 -4.91 34.89
N GLU A 114 -19.49 -4.90 36.19
CA GLU A 114 -19.05 -5.82 37.26
C GLU A 114 -17.75 -5.51 38.03
N LEU A 115 -17.93 -4.86 39.19
CA LEU A 115 -17.64 -5.54 40.46
C LEU A 115 -18.86 -5.41 41.39
N PRO A 116 -19.76 -6.41 41.48
CA PRO A 116 -20.65 -6.52 42.62
C PRO A 116 -19.79 -6.99 43.81
N PHE A 117 -19.67 -6.14 44.82
CA PHE A 117 -19.19 -6.54 46.17
C PHE A 117 -20.16 -7.53 46.82
#